data_AF-A0A3C2DGH3-F1
#
_entry.id   AF-A0A3C2DGH3-F1
#
_cell.length_a   1.000
_cell.length_b   1.000
_cell.length_c   1.000
_cell.angle_alpha   90.00
_cell.angle_beta   90.00
_cell.angle_gamma   90.00
#
_symmetry.space_group_name_H-M   'P 1'
#
loop_
_entity.id
_entity.type
_entity.pdbx_description
1 polymer ?
#
loop_
_entity_poly.entity_id
_entity_poly.type
_entity_poly.pdbx_seq_one_letter_code
_entity_poly.pdbx_strand_id
1 'polypeptide(L)'
;YGTNETFELTTPTGAALLAAMATGWGPMPDMVVEATGYGAGDRDFDGRPNLLQAVIGTKADLVGPGVGAGQPLVQLEANVDDATGETLAHALARCLEVGARDAWVTPTVMKKGRPAHVISA
;
A
#
# COMPACT_ATOMS: atom_id res chain seq x y z
N TYR A 1 -21.02 -2.68 -7.26
CA TYR A 1 -21.40 -3.59 -6.16
C TYR A 1 -22.86 -3.95 -6.34
N GLY A 2 -23.15 -5.19 -6.72
CA GLY A 2 -24.51 -5.68 -6.98
C GLY A 2 -24.42 -7.11 -7.51
N THR A 3 -25.41 -7.93 -7.20
CA THR A 3 -25.49 -9.33 -7.64
C THR A 3 -26.75 -9.51 -8.48
N ASN A 4 -26.73 -10.44 -9.44
CA ASN A 4 -27.87 -10.73 -10.32
C ASN A 4 -28.92 -11.61 -9.62
N GLU A 5 -29.42 -11.17 -8.46
CA GLU A 5 -30.46 -11.87 -7.71
C GLU A 5 -31.82 -11.23 -7.99
N THR A 6 -32.88 -12.01 -7.97
CA THR A 6 -34.27 -11.54 -8.22
C THR A 6 -34.95 -10.94 -6.99
N PHE A 7 -34.22 -10.83 -5.87
CA PHE A 7 -34.72 -10.34 -4.59
C PHE A 7 -33.68 -9.47 -3.88
N GLU A 8 -34.14 -8.64 -2.94
CA GLU A 8 -33.28 -7.76 -2.14
C GLU A 8 -32.47 -8.57 -1.10
N LEU A 9 -31.16 -8.33 -1.07
CA LEU A 9 -30.24 -8.97 -0.12
C LEU A 9 -30.12 -8.23 1.21
N THR A 10 -30.45 -6.93 1.22
CA THR A 10 -30.43 -6.11 2.42
C THR A 10 -31.66 -6.41 3.26
N THR A 11 -31.47 -6.86 4.50
CA THR A 11 -32.60 -7.02 5.43
C THR A 11 -33.03 -5.65 5.99
N PRO A 12 -34.29 -5.46 6.42
CA PRO A 12 -34.71 -4.22 7.06
C PRO A 12 -33.82 -3.82 8.26
N THR A 13 -33.35 -4.80 9.04
CA THR A 13 -32.41 -4.57 10.14
C THR A 13 -31.04 -4.09 9.63
N GLY A 14 -30.51 -4.72 8.58
CA GLY A 14 -29.26 -4.28 7.96
C GLY A 14 -29.35 -2.87 7.41
N ALA A 15 -30.45 -2.53 6.74
CA ALA A 15 -30.72 -1.19 6.24
C ALA A 15 -30.78 -0.16 7.38
N ALA A 16 -31.46 -0.49 8.48
CA ALA A 16 -31.56 0.40 9.65
C ALA A 16 -30.20 0.66 10.32
N LEU A 17 -29.37 -0.39 10.46
CA LEU A 17 -28.01 -0.25 11.00
C LEU A 17 -27.13 0.63 10.13
N LEU A 18 -27.14 0.41 8.80
CA LEU A 18 -26.38 1.23 7.87
C LEU A 18 -26.86 2.68 7.88
N ALA A 19 -28.17 2.91 7.88
CA ALA A 19 -28.74 4.26 7.94
C ALA A 19 -28.36 5.02 9.23
N ALA A 20 -28.22 4.31 10.35
CA ALA A 20 -27.89 4.91 11.64
C ALA A 20 -26.38 5.11 11.88
N MET A 21 -25.53 4.22 11.34
CA MET A 21 -24.12 4.13 11.74
C MET A 21 -23.11 4.39 10.62
N ALA A 22 -23.50 4.26 9.35
CA ALA A 22 -22.55 4.41 8.25
C ALA A 22 -22.19 5.88 8.03
N THR A 23 -20.90 6.19 8.07
CA THR A 23 -20.36 7.53 7.76
C THR A 23 -19.82 7.63 6.32
N GLY A 24 -19.72 6.49 5.62
CA GLY A 24 -19.27 6.37 4.25
C GLY A 24 -19.37 4.93 3.74
N TRP A 25 -19.10 4.72 2.45
CA TRP A 25 -19.11 3.40 1.82
C TRP A 25 -17.99 3.29 0.78
N GLY A 26 -17.47 2.08 0.57
CA GLY A 26 -16.35 1.84 -0.33
C GLY A 26 -15.63 0.52 -0.06
N PRO A 27 -14.43 0.31 -0.63
CA PRO A 27 -13.58 -0.81 -0.26
C PRO A 27 -13.20 -0.77 1.22
N MET A 28 -12.86 -1.92 1.80
CA MET A 28 -12.36 -2.00 3.18
C MET A 28 -11.11 -1.11 3.32
N PRO A 29 -11.07 -0.19 4.29
CA PRO A 29 -9.92 0.66 4.48
C PRO A 29 -8.73 -0.14 5.00
N ASP A 30 -7.54 0.38 4.78
CA ASP A 30 -6.34 -0.13 5.41
C ASP A 30 -6.50 0.04 6.93
N MET A 31 -6.39 -1.06 7.66
CA MET A 31 -6.71 -1.12 9.07
C MET A 31 -5.92 -2.21 9.78
N VAL A 32 -5.68 -2.01 11.07
CA VAL A 32 -5.22 -3.07 11.97
C VAL A 32 -6.46 -3.80 12.46
N VAL A 33 -6.63 -5.06 12.04
CA VAL A 33 -7.78 -5.88 12.42
C VAL A 33 -7.66 -6.29 13.88
N GLU A 34 -8.68 -5.97 14.67
CA GLU A 34 -8.79 -6.34 16.08
C GLU A 34 -9.71 -7.54 16.27
N ALA A 35 -10.81 -7.61 15.50
CA ALA A 35 -11.73 -8.72 15.52
C ALA A 35 -12.44 -8.91 14.19
N THR A 36 -12.85 -10.16 13.93
CA THR A 36 -13.68 -10.53 12.79
C THR A 36 -14.82 -11.42 13.25
N GLY A 37 -16.02 -11.21 12.73
CA GLY A 37 -17.19 -12.03 12.98
C GLY A 37 -17.97 -12.31 11.71
N TYR A 38 -18.72 -13.41 11.70
CA TYR A 38 -19.59 -13.79 10.60
C TYR A 38 -21.00 -14.05 11.11
N GLY A 39 -21.99 -13.53 10.38
CA GLY A 39 -23.41 -13.86 10.57
C GLY A 39 -23.94 -14.60 9.35
N ALA A 40 -24.60 -15.73 9.56
CA ALA A 40 -25.27 -16.47 8.49
C ALA A 40 -26.73 -16.06 8.39
N GLY A 41 -27.21 -15.89 7.15
CA GLY A 41 -28.63 -15.73 6.87
C GLY A 41 -29.30 -17.08 6.59
N ASP A 42 -30.60 -17.16 6.84
CA ASP A 42 -31.38 -18.41 6.73
C ASP A 42 -31.66 -18.84 5.28
N ARG A 43 -31.49 -17.93 4.31
CA ARG A 43 -31.74 -18.21 2.90
C ARG A 43 -30.52 -18.88 2.27
N ASP A 44 -30.76 -19.96 1.52
CA ASP A 44 -29.72 -20.65 0.77
C ASP A 44 -29.55 -20.01 -0.62
N PHE A 45 -28.32 -19.91 -1.10
CA PHE A 45 -27.98 -19.36 -2.41
C PHE A 45 -27.16 -20.39 -3.19
N ASP A 46 -27.54 -20.61 -4.45
CA ASP A 46 -26.76 -21.51 -5.30
C ASP A 46 -25.38 -20.91 -5.61
N GLY A 47 -24.34 -21.72 -5.45
CA GLY A 47 -22.96 -21.32 -5.74
C GLY A 47 -22.32 -20.29 -4.80
N ARG A 48 -22.97 -19.85 -3.71
CA ARG A 48 -22.37 -18.90 -2.75
C ARG A 48 -22.95 -19.02 -1.33
N PRO A 49 -22.14 -18.81 -0.28
CA PRO A 49 -22.66 -18.79 1.09
C PRO A 49 -23.41 -17.48 1.40
N ASN A 50 -24.51 -17.56 2.15
CA ASN A 50 -25.24 -16.40 2.67
C ASN A 50 -24.63 -15.90 3.98
N LEU A 51 -23.48 -15.23 3.89
CA LEU A 51 -22.72 -14.74 5.04
C LEU A 51 -22.50 -13.23 4.97
N LEU A 52 -22.63 -12.57 6.11
CA LEU A 52 -22.15 -11.21 6.34
C LEU A 52 -20.91 -11.27 7.21
N GLN A 53 -19.82 -10.63 6.78
CA GLN A 53 -18.62 -10.45 7.61
C GLN A 53 -18.64 -9.06 8.25
N ALA A 54 -18.37 -9.00 9.55
CA ALA A 54 -18.02 -7.79 10.27
C ALA A 54 -16.52 -7.82 10.61
N VAL A 55 -15.82 -6.74 10.29
CA VAL A 55 -14.42 -6.54 10.64
C VAL A 55 -14.34 -5.30 11.53
N ILE A 56 -13.77 -5.45 12.71
CA ILE A 56 -13.56 -4.38 13.68
C ILE A 56 -12.05 -4.14 13.78
N GLY A 57 -11.68 -2.87 13.78
CA GLY A 57 -10.30 -2.49 13.98
C GLY A 57 -10.12 -1.00 13.80
N THR A 58 -8.91 -0.56 14.12
CA THR A 58 -8.54 0.83 14.01
C THR A 58 -7.99 1.09 12.60
N LYS A 59 -8.50 2.15 11.96
CA LYS A 59 -7.99 2.61 10.67
C LYS A 59 -6.49 2.85 10.79
N ALA A 60 -5.70 2.27 9.89
CA ALA A 60 -4.29 2.56 9.86
C ALA A 60 -4.15 4.03 9.46
N ASP A 61 -3.57 4.85 10.34
CA ASP A 61 -3.16 6.21 9.99
C ASP A 61 -2.01 6.10 9.00
N LEU A 62 -2.37 5.95 7.74
CA LEU A 62 -1.44 6.10 6.65
C LEU A 62 -1.13 7.58 6.51
N VAL A 63 -0.08 8.01 7.19
CA VAL A 63 0.67 9.17 6.75
C VAL A 63 1.35 8.76 5.43
N GLY A 64 0.60 8.75 4.33
CA GLY A 64 1.12 8.44 2.98
C GLY A 64 0.14 7.67 2.09
N PRO A 65 0.24 7.83 0.75
CA PRO A 65 -0.74 7.30 -0.19
C PRO A 65 -0.68 5.77 -0.32
N GLY A 66 -1.72 5.09 0.19
CA GLY A 66 -2.21 3.76 -0.20
C GLY A 66 -1.46 2.55 0.39
N VAL A 67 -2.13 1.66 1.12
CA VAL A 67 -1.49 0.43 1.64
C VAL A 67 -2.25 -0.84 1.31
N GLY A 68 -1.82 -1.40 0.18
CA GLY A 68 -1.31 -2.76 0.19
C GLY A 68 0.24 -2.85 0.13
N ALA A 69 1.00 -1.77 0.27
CA ALA A 69 2.38 -1.72 -0.23
C ALA A 69 3.44 -1.26 0.78
N GLY A 70 4.11 -2.22 1.45
CA GLY A 70 5.49 -2.09 1.96
C GLY A 70 5.77 -1.01 3.01
N GLN A 71 7.03 -0.95 3.47
CA GLN A 71 7.55 0.21 4.18
C GLN A 71 7.86 1.30 3.15
N PRO A 72 7.43 2.56 3.34
CA PRO A 72 7.75 3.63 2.40
C PRO A 72 9.27 3.83 2.36
N LEU A 73 9.85 3.65 1.18
CA LEU A 73 11.26 3.93 0.90
C LEU A 73 11.35 5.14 -0.02
N VAL A 74 12.36 5.97 0.20
CA VAL A 74 12.72 7.08 -0.68
C VAL A 74 14.02 6.71 -1.34
N GLN A 75 14.08 6.82 -2.67
CA GLN A 75 15.31 6.69 -3.44
C GLN A 75 15.81 8.08 -3.82
N LEU A 76 17.05 8.38 -3.47
CA LEU A 76 17.77 9.59 -3.85
C LEU A 76 18.82 9.24 -4.91
N GLU A 77 18.87 10.02 -5.98
CA GLU A 77 19.82 9.82 -7.07
C GLU A 77 20.58 11.08 -7.43
N ALA A 78 21.87 10.93 -7.74
CA ALA A 78 22.73 12.01 -8.18
C ALA A 78 23.63 11.57 -9.34
N ASN A 79 23.66 12.36 -10.41
CA ASN A 79 24.57 12.17 -11.53
C ASN A 79 25.91 12.86 -11.25
N VAL A 80 27.01 12.14 -11.44
CA VAL A 80 28.37 12.62 -11.15
C VAL A 80 29.30 12.25 -12.31
N ASP A 81 29.84 13.25 -13.03
CA ASP A 81 30.85 13.08 -14.10
C ASP A 81 32.28 13.41 -13.69
N ASP A 82 32.48 14.08 -12.55
CA ASP A 82 33.80 14.50 -12.06
C ASP A 82 34.10 13.91 -10.68
N ALA A 83 34.14 12.58 -10.61
CA ALA A 83 34.50 11.85 -9.40
C ALA A 83 35.35 10.62 -9.73
N THR A 84 36.33 10.33 -8.87
CA THR A 84 37.13 9.12 -8.94
C THR A 84 36.36 7.93 -8.36
N GLY A 85 36.80 6.71 -8.68
CA GLY A 85 36.23 5.49 -8.07
C GLY A 85 36.34 5.49 -6.55
N GLU A 86 37.39 6.07 -5.98
CA GLU A 86 37.58 6.21 -4.53
C GLU A 86 36.51 7.12 -3.91
N THR A 87 36.21 8.26 -4.54
CA THR A 87 35.14 9.17 -4.11
C THR A 87 33.77 8.49 -4.17
N LEU A 88 33.49 7.73 -5.23
CA LEU A 88 32.24 6.99 -5.37
C LEU A 88 32.09 5.90 -4.29
N ALA A 89 33.14 5.12 -4.05
CA ALA A 89 33.14 4.10 -3.00
C ALA A 89 32.94 4.70 -1.61
N HIS A 90 33.59 5.84 -1.33
CA HIS A 90 33.38 6.57 -0.08
C HIS A 90 31.93 7.06 0.06
N ALA A 91 31.33 7.61 -0.99
CA ALA A 91 29.93 8.05 -0.96
C ALA A 91 28.97 6.89 -0.66
N LEU A 92 29.14 5.73 -1.28
CA LEU A 92 28.32 4.54 -0.99
C LEU A 92 28.41 4.11 0.47
N ALA A 93 29.63 4.05 1.02
CA ALA A 93 29.84 3.71 2.42
C ALA A 93 29.15 4.72 3.36
N ARG A 94 29.23 6.02 3.03
CA ARG A 94 28.55 7.08 3.80
C ARG A 94 27.03 6.97 3.74
N CYS A 95 26.44 6.66 2.58
CA CYS A 95 25.00 6.45 2.44
C CYS A 95 24.50 5.32 3.35
N LEU A 96 25.19 4.17 3.35
CA LEU A 96 24.83 3.04 4.20
C LEU A 96 25.01 3.35 5.69
N GLU A 97 26.08 4.06 6.07
CA GLU A 97 26.36 4.43 7.46
C GLU A 97 25.29 5.36 8.05
N VAL A 98 24.73 6.28 7.25
CA VAL A 98 23.65 7.18 7.70
C VAL A 98 22.26 6.53 7.66
N GLY A 99 22.17 5.24 7.29
CA GLY A 99 20.95 4.45 7.37
C GLY A 99 20.21 4.24 6.05
N ALA A 100 20.84 4.50 4.90
CA ALA A 100 20.27 4.07 3.62
C ALA A 100 20.07 2.55 3.63
N ARG A 101 18.97 2.09 3.03
CA ARG A 101 18.63 0.66 3.01
C ARG A 101 19.54 -0.12 2.05
N ASP A 102 19.97 0.54 0.98
CA ASP A 102 20.91 0.06 -0.01
C ASP A 102 21.62 1.27 -0.63
N ALA A 103 22.75 1.06 -1.30
CA ALA A 103 23.42 2.10 -2.07
C ALA A 103 24.25 1.48 -3.21
N TRP A 104 24.11 2.01 -4.42
CA TRP A 104 24.83 1.48 -5.60
C TRP A 104 25.22 2.56 -6.60
N VAL A 105 26.05 2.17 -7.58
CA VAL A 105 26.52 3.03 -8.67
C VAL A 105 26.17 2.40 -10.01
N THR A 106 25.62 3.20 -10.92
CA THR A 106 25.32 2.82 -12.31
C THR A 106 26.12 3.69 -13.29
N PRO A 107 26.92 3.12 -14.21
CA PRO A 107 27.61 3.92 -15.23
C PRO A 107 26.60 4.51 -16.22
N THR A 108 26.81 5.76 -16.63
CA THR A 108 25.95 6.48 -17.57
C THR A 108 26.76 7.40 -18.49
N VAL A 109 26.14 7.89 -19.57
CA VAL A 109 26.73 8.89 -20.47
C VAL A 109 25.86 10.13 -20.45
N MET A 110 26.44 11.28 -20.12
CA MET A 110 25.75 12.57 -20.02
C MET A 110 25.93 13.42 -21.29
N LYS A 111 25.33 14.62 -21.29
CA LYS A 111 25.43 15.60 -22.38
C LYS A 111 26.90 15.79 -22.81
N LYS A 112 27.11 16.06 -24.10
CA LYS A 112 28.45 16.16 -24.73
C LYS A 112 29.26 14.85 -24.69
N GLY A 113 28.59 13.70 -24.53
CA GLY A 113 29.22 12.39 -24.56
C GLY A 113 30.14 12.10 -23.37
N ARG A 114 29.92 12.77 -22.22
CA ARG A 114 30.76 12.59 -21.03
C ARG A 114 30.39 11.31 -20.28
N PRO A 115 31.35 10.38 -20.07
CA PRO A 115 31.16 9.28 -19.13
C PRO A 115 30.88 9.81 -17.72
N ALA A 116 29.96 9.18 -17.01
CA ALA A 116 29.51 9.58 -15.69
C ALA A 116 28.97 8.39 -14.91
N HIS A 117 28.54 8.64 -13.68
CA HIS A 117 27.95 7.66 -12.77
C HIS A 117 26.67 8.22 -12.15
N VAL A 118 25.65 7.39 -11.97
CA VAL A 118 24.50 7.68 -11.10
C VAL A 118 24.76 6.99 -9.77
N ILE A 119 24.76 7.75 -8.69
CA ILE A 119 24.76 7.23 -7.32
C ILE A 119 23.29 7.14 -6.89
N SER A 120 22.87 6.01 -6.37
CA SER A 120 21.51 5.77 -5.88
C SER A 120 21.55 5.24 -4.45
N ALA A 121 20.69 5.74 -3.57
CA ALA A 121 20.56 5.32 -2.16
C ALA A 121 19.13 5.50 -1.62
#